data_AF-A0A8D8AAK1-F1
#
_entry.id   AF-A0A8D8AAK1-F1
#
_cell.length_a   1.000
_cell.length_b   1.000
_cell.length_c   1.000
_cell.angle_alpha   90.00
_cell.angle_beta   90.00
_cell.angle_gamma   90.00
#
_symmetry.space_group_name_H-M   'P 1'
#
loop_
_entity.id
_entity.type
_entity.pdbx_description
1 polymer ?
#
loop_
_entity_poly.entity_id
_entity_poly.type
_entity_poly.pdbx_seq_one_letter_code
_entity_poly.pdbx_strand_id
1 'polypeptide(L)'
;MRGFWNNFADVHTPMGRRSFDSDNFANFNVVSGVSLWTKRGCPAGKLVLGVAALGRTYTLRDSNNNGLGAAASGTGGHGEFTKSDGYVAYYEVCTRIKDGWTVR
;
A
#
# COMPACT_ATOMS: atom_id res chain seq x y z
N MET A 1 3.28 -4.00 -4.84
CA MET A 1 2.93 -4.44 -3.46
C MET A 1 3.96 -3.88 -2.50
N ARG A 2 3.52 -3.36 -1.36
CA ARG A 2 4.36 -2.83 -0.29
C ARG A 2 3.84 -3.34 1.06
N GLY A 3 4.72 -3.44 2.05
CA GLY A 3 4.40 -3.86 3.40
C GLY A 3 5.56 -3.61 4.36
N PHE A 4 5.34 -3.85 5.64
CA PHE A 4 6.27 -3.47 6.72
C PHE A 4 7.66 -4.10 6.59
N TRP A 5 7.77 -5.28 5.96
CA TRP A 5 9.02 -5.99 5.73
C TRP A 5 10.03 -5.21 4.85
N ASN A 6 9.59 -4.11 4.22
CA ASN A 6 10.47 -3.20 3.50
C ASN A 6 11.15 -2.17 4.40
N ASN A 7 10.79 -2.08 5.70
CA ASN A 7 11.29 -1.09 6.67
C ASN A 7 11.02 0.38 6.33
N PHE A 8 10.08 0.67 5.42
CA PHE A 8 9.61 2.01 5.14
C PHE A 8 8.10 2.03 4.85
N ALA A 9 7.44 3.15 5.14
CA ALA A 9 6.03 3.37 4.86
C ALA A 9 5.79 3.66 3.38
N ASP A 10 4.80 2.99 2.78
CA ASP A 10 4.46 3.18 1.36
C ASP A 10 3.03 2.72 1.05
N VAL A 11 2.55 3.08 -0.15
CA VAL A 11 1.26 2.71 -0.72
C VAL A 11 1.18 1.20 -0.92
N HIS A 12 0.14 0.56 -0.38
CA HIS A 12 -0.03 -0.89 -0.44
C HIS A 12 -0.05 -1.44 -1.88
N THR A 13 -0.80 -0.79 -2.77
CA THR A 13 -1.01 -1.18 -4.18
C THR A 13 -0.74 0.01 -5.12
N PRO A 14 0.53 0.37 -5.42
CA PRO A 14 0.84 1.47 -6.33
C PRO A 14 0.32 1.17 -7.74
N MET A 15 -0.33 2.14 -8.39
CA MET A 15 -0.90 1.98 -9.73
C MET A 15 0.18 1.83 -10.80
N GLY A 16 1.18 2.71 -10.80
CA GLY A 16 2.30 2.72 -11.74
C GLY A 16 3.62 3.02 -11.05
N ARG A 17 4.69 3.08 -11.85
CA ARG A 17 6.03 3.49 -11.38
C ARG A 17 6.02 4.98 -11.02
N ARG A 18 6.62 5.34 -9.88
CA ARG A 18 6.84 6.73 -9.43
C ARG A 18 8.30 7.14 -9.64
N SER A 19 8.57 8.44 -9.62
CA SER A 19 9.92 9.00 -9.87
C SER A 19 10.99 8.48 -8.91
N PHE A 20 10.60 8.16 -7.68
CA PHE A 20 11.49 7.65 -6.63
C PHE A 20 11.48 6.11 -6.50
N ASP A 21 10.71 5.37 -7.31
CA ASP A 21 10.76 3.91 -7.29
C ASP A 21 12.03 3.40 -8.03
N SER A 22 12.94 2.75 -7.30
CA SER A 22 14.16 2.09 -7.80
C SER A 22 14.06 0.56 -7.81
N ASP A 23 15.03 -0.12 -8.41
CA ASP A 23 15.21 -1.57 -8.32
C ASP A 23 13.93 -2.37 -8.63
N ASN A 24 13.62 -3.38 -7.82
CA ASN A 24 12.41 -4.19 -7.92
C ASN A 24 11.12 -3.34 -7.78
N PHE A 25 11.18 -2.24 -7.03
CA PHE A 25 10.02 -1.39 -6.80
C PHE A 25 9.55 -0.65 -8.06
N ALA A 26 10.43 -0.45 -9.04
CA ALA A 26 10.10 0.12 -10.34
C ALA A 26 9.01 -0.67 -11.09
N ASN A 27 8.96 -1.99 -10.89
CA ASN A 27 8.01 -2.89 -11.57
C ASN A 27 6.97 -3.53 -10.64
N PHE A 28 7.04 -3.31 -9.33
CA PHE A 28 6.09 -3.87 -8.36
C PHE A 28 4.84 -2.99 -8.18
N ASN A 29 4.15 -2.73 -9.29
CA ASN A 29 2.94 -1.91 -9.39
C ASN A 29 1.87 -2.61 -10.27
N VAL A 30 0.65 -2.07 -10.26
CA VAL A 30 -0.50 -2.66 -10.97
C VAL A 30 -0.27 -2.72 -12.48
N VAL A 31 0.16 -1.61 -13.09
CA VAL A 31 0.38 -1.51 -14.55
C VAL A 31 1.41 -2.53 -15.04
N SER A 32 2.55 -2.64 -14.36
CA SER A 32 3.59 -3.61 -14.68
C SER A 32 3.09 -5.06 -14.55
N GLY A 33 2.29 -5.35 -13.51
CA GLY A 33 1.69 -6.67 -13.32
C GLY A 33 0.70 -7.05 -14.43
N VAL A 34 -0.22 -6.15 -14.78
CA VAL A 34 -1.17 -6.36 -15.88
C VAL A 34 -0.45 -6.49 -17.23
N SER A 35 0.56 -5.64 -17.48
CA SER A 35 1.37 -5.70 -18.70
C SER A 35 2.14 -7.02 -18.81
N LEU A 36 2.64 -7.57 -17.70
CA LEU A 36 3.35 -8.85 -17.69
C LEU A 36 2.42 -10.00 -18.13
N TRP A 37 1.24 -10.10 -17.54
CA TRP A 37 0.28 -11.16 -17.87
C TRP A 37 -0.18 -11.09 -19.33
N THR A 38 -0.53 -9.89 -19.79
CA THR A 38 -0.97 -9.68 -21.18
C THR A 38 0.14 -9.98 -22.19
N LYS A 39 1.39 -9.55 -21.93
CA LYS A 39 2.56 -9.88 -22.77
C LYS A 39 2.88 -11.38 -22.81
N ARG A 40 2.51 -12.14 -21.78
CA ARG A 40 2.66 -13.61 -21.74
C ARG A 40 1.47 -14.36 -22.35
N GLY A 41 0.57 -13.66 -23.03
CA GLY A 41 -0.53 -14.27 -23.77
C GLY A 41 -1.82 -14.46 -22.96
N CYS A 42 -1.92 -13.91 -21.74
CA CYS A 42 -3.19 -13.88 -21.03
C CYS A 42 -4.16 -12.91 -21.73
N PRO A 43 -5.32 -13.37 -22.23
CA PRO A 43 -6.31 -12.48 -22.83
C PRO A 43 -6.84 -11.49 -21.80
N ALA A 44 -6.86 -10.20 -22.11
CA ALA A 44 -7.25 -9.15 -21.17
C ALA A 44 -8.65 -9.37 -20.57
N GLY A 45 -9.62 -9.85 -21.37
CA GLY A 45 -10.98 -10.16 -20.90
C GLY A 45 -11.09 -11.33 -19.93
N LYS A 46 -10.00 -12.08 -19.69
CA LYS A 46 -9.91 -13.15 -18.70
C LYS A 46 -9.10 -12.75 -17.47
N LEU A 47 -8.54 -11.54 -17.44
CA LEU A 47 -7.73 -11.06 -16.33
C LEU A 47 -8.63 -10.38 -15.29
N VAL A 48 -8.68 -10.93 -14.07
CA VAL A 48 -9.39 -10.32 -12.94
C VAL A 48 -8.42 -9.47 -12.14
N LEU A 49 -8.65 -8.17 -12.12
CA LEU A 49 -7.84 -7.24 -11.33
C LEU A 49 -8.39 -7.13 -9.91
N GLY A 50 -7.58 -7.49 -8.92
CA GLY A 50 -7.93 -7.31 -7.51
C GLY A 50 -7.89 -5.85 -7.10
N VAL A 51 -8.92 -5.42 -6.35
CA VAL A 51 -9.00 -4.09 -5.74
C VAL A 51 -9.05 -4.25 -4.23
N ALA A 52 -8.05 -3.72 -3.53
CA ALA A 52 -7.96 -3.84 -2.08
C ALA A 52 -8.85 -2.78 -1.40
N ALA A 53 -9.88 -3.23 -0.68
CA ALA A 53 -10.70 -2.38 0.20
C ALA A 53 -10.10 -2.29 1.62
N LEU A 54 -8.78 -2.25 1.72
CA LEU A 54 -8.01 -2.17 2.96
C LEU A 54 -6.71 -1.38 2.74
N GLY A 55 -6.20 -0.81 3.82
CA GLY A 55 -4.90 -0.18 3.90
C GLY A 55 -3.92 -1.01 4.71
N ARG A 56 -2.63 -0.80 4.44
CA ARG A 56 -1.55 -1.25 5.34
C ARG A 56 -1.09 -0.10 6.22
N THR A 57 -0.85 -0.39 7.49
CA THR A 57 -0.38 0.58 8.48
C THR A 57 1.06 0.29 8.88
N TYR A 58 1.76 1.35 9.30
CA TYR A 58 3.17 1.31 9.68
C TYR A 58 3.36 2.10 10.98
N THR A 59 4.29 1.66 11.81
CA THR A 59 4.82 2.48 12.90
C THR A 59 6.06 3.20 12.38
N LEU A 60 6.01 4.54 12.30
CA LEU A 60 7.12 5.35 11.83
C LEU A 60 8.20 5.46 12.91
N ARG A 61 9.47 5.53 12.49
CA ARG A 61 10.60 5.77 13.41
C ARG A 61 10.66 7.22 13.89
N ASP A 62 10.20 8.15 13.06
CA ASP A 62 10.10 9.58 13.38
C ASP A 62 8.73 10.07 12.93
N SER A 63 7.92 10.58 13.86
CA SER A 63 6.58 11.09 13.57
C SER A 63 6.59 12.36 12.73
N ASN A 64 7.69 13.12 12.74
CA ASN A 64 7.86 14.32 11.90
C ASN A 64 8.15 13.96 10.44
N ASN A 65 8.66 12.75 10.19
CA ASN A 65 8.85 12.21 8.85
C ASN A 65 7.76 11.18 8.52
N ASN A 66 6.65 11.66 7.98
CA ASN A 66 5.44 10.87 7.69
C ASN A 66 5.10 10.80 6.19
N GLY A 67 6.09 11.03 5.32
CA GLY A 67 5.95 10.91 3.88
C GLY A 67 6.10 9.47 3.36
N LEU A 68 5.90 9.29 2.05
CA LEU A 68 6.24 8.03 1.37
C LEU A 68 7.75 7.78 1.46
N GLY A 69 8.14 6.54 1.76
CA GLY A 69 9.54 6.16 1.97
C GLY A 69 10.08 6.49 3.37
N ALA A 70 9.27 7.07 4.26
CA ALA A 70 9.67 7.30 5.64
C ALA A 70 10.01 5.98 6.35
N ALA A 71 11.07 6.00 7.17
CA ALA A 71 11.53 4.80 7.86
C ALA A 71 10.48 4.28 8.84
N ALA A 72 10.22 2.97 8.79
CA ALA A 72 9.30 2.27 9.68
C ALA A 72 10.06 1.34 10.64
N SER A 73 9.53 1.17 11.85
CA SER A 73 10.04 0.20 12.84
C SER A 73 9.26 -1.12 12.81
N GLY A 74 8.07 -1.13 12.21
CA GLY A 74 7.23 -2.32 12.11
C GLY A 74 5.85 -2.02 11.56
N THR A 75 4.94 -2.98 11.75
CA THR A 75 3.52 -2.79 11.46
C THR A 75 2.93 -1.67 12.32
N GLY A 76 1.93 -0.97 11.79
CA GLY A 76 1.09 -0.09 12.60
C GLY A 76 0.14 -0.90 13.48
N GLY A 77 -0.51 -0.24 14.43
CA GLY A 77 -1.57 -0.85 15.22
C GLY A 77 -2.75 -1.33 14.37
N HIS A 78 -3.47 -2.32 14.87
CA HIS A 78 -4.66 -2.87 14.23
C HIS A 78 -5.83 -1.87 14.16
N GLY A 79 -6.71 -2.08 13.18
CA GLY A 79 -8.07 -1.57 13.18
C GLY A 79 -8.89 -2.08 14.38
N GLU A 80 -9.78 -1.24 14.89
CA GLU A 80 -10.73 -1.57 15.98
C GLU A 80 -11.52 -2.85 15.69
N PHE A 81 -11.91 -3.02 14.42
CA PHE A 81 -12.70 -4.14 13.93
C PHE A 81 -11.84 -5.17 13.19
N THR A 82 -10.84 -4.74 12.41
CA THR A 82 -9.98 -5.66 11.65
C THR A 82 -9.12 -6.54 12.56
N LYS A 83 -8.71 -6.02 13.74
CA LYS A 83 -7.95 -6.75 14.78
C LYS A 83 -6.73 -7.51 14.27
N SER A 84 -6.10 -6.99 13.23
CA SER A 84 -4.88 -7.53 12.64
C SER A 84 -3.87 -6.40 12.47
N ASP A 85 -2.72 -6.52 13.14
CA ASP A 85 -1.68 -5.50 13.10
C ASP A 85 -1.18 -5.28 11.67
N GLY A 86 -0.93 -4.02 11.33
CA GLY A 86 -0.53 -3.63 9.99
C GLY A 86 -1.68 -3.53 8.99
N TYR A 87 -2.94 -3.71 9.41
CA TYR A 87 -4.12 -3.60 8.54
C TYR A 87 -5.23 -2.75 9.13
N VAL A 88 -5.89 -2.02 8.23
CA VAL A 88 -7.14 -1.30 8.50
C VAL A 88 -8.07 -1.47 7.31
N ALA A 89 -9.34 -1.79 7.56
CA ALA A 89 -10.36 -1.85 6.52
C ALA A 89 -10.71 -0.43 6.05
N TYR A 90 -11.23 -0.31 4.82
CA TYR A 90 -11.61 0.98 4.24
C TYR A 90 -12.55 1.80 5.15
N TYR A 91 -13.56 1.16 5.76
CA TYR A 91 -14.48 1.86 6.65
C TYR A 91 -13.80 2.40 7.92
N GLU A 92 -12.78 1.72 8.44
CA GLU A 92 -12.02 2.19 9.60
C GLU A 92 -11.12 3.37 9.25
N VAL A 93 -10.59 3.41 8.02
CA VAL A 93 -9.89 4.59 7.49
C VAL A 93 -10.87 5.77 7.40
N CYS A 94 -12.07 5.55 6.85
CA CYS A 94 -13.09 6.58 6.76
C CYS A 94 -13.50 7.15 8.12
N THR A 95 -13.68 6.31 9.14
CA THR A 95 -13.95 6.76 10.51
C THR A 95 -12.82 7.64 11.04
N ARG A 96 -11.57 7.20 10.91
CA ARG A 96 -10.41 7.96 11.38
C ARG A 96 -10.19 9.29 10.67
N ILE A 97 -10.50 9.37 9.37
CA ILE A 97 -10.50 10.64 8.64
C ILE A 97 -11.53 11.61 9.23
N LYS A 98 -12.73 11.12 9.57
CA LYS A 98 -13.75 11.94 10.25
C LYS A 98 -13.31 12.37 11.65
N ASP A 99 -12.53 11.53 12.34
CA ASP A 99 -11.96 11.80 13.66
C ASP A 99 -10.69 12.67 13.62
N GLY A 100 -10.33 13.23 12.45
CA GLY A 100 -9.28 14.23 12.32
C GLY A 100 -7.93 13.71 11.78
N TRP A 101 -7.87 12.51 11.21
CA TRP A 101 -6.66 12.08 10.50
C TRP A 101 -6.33 13.03 9.34
N THR A 102 -5.05 13.37 9.22
CA THR A 102 -4.56 14.20 8.11
C THR A 102 -4.48 13.37 6.83
N VAL A 103 -5.06 13.89 5.75
CA VAL A 103 -4.93 13.35 4.39
C VAL A 103 -4.07 14.32 3.58
N ARG A 104 -3.04 13.81 2.89
CA ARG A 104 -2.12 14.59 2.05
C ARG A 104 -2.04 14.00 0.65
#